data_AF-A0A1I2UEM1-F1
#
_entry.id   AF-A0A1I2UEM1-F1
#
_cell.length_a   1.000
_cell.length_b   1.000
_cell.length_c   1.000
_cell.angle_alpha   90.00
_cell.angle_beta   90.00
_cell.angle_gamma   90.00
#
_symmetry.space_group_name_H-M   'P 1'
#
loop_
_entity.id
_entity.type
_entity.pdbx_description
1 polymer ?
#
loop_
_entity_poly.entity_id
_entity_poly.type
_entity_poly.pdbx_seq_one_letter_code
_entity_poly.pdbx_strand_id
1 'polypeptide(L)'
;MIDQHEPLTKVGSTANFEAILTSANIRSKFIPMGRAIIALGQLIFLLFTSQEIRFADAISQTHGARCHGWNQASVYCLVGSENVMLADAVVVLGLILVISGLYPRWIGLLHLYLTYAISTTHTVSDGGKSALLVMVTVLALVSLSDERRHAYTTDLDADCIAKPMGRMGQIAILFGRLFLCLLYAAAAIGGLWAHDASSEQSAPNTFFGDWFQILGTPWSFGHHWPLALAVWVPVALEILIAINILGTANMRRAAFTFAVILHAGTALSTGLLGFGLIMIGCCLAVITPPNRYENISLLSTPANTAYLDDFVAIKAEIRPHPFVSFFRFHQAFTRPVVCCAGVATEGRWGGDLALVKLGEPVSIRMRYKLTHKLLGASPEVVVHHKTDKIYARLGPLNSSPFKVDVIAGGSSTAK
;
A
#
# COMPACT_ATOMS: atom_id res chain seq x y z
N MET A 1 -16.01 50.77 -9.84
CA MET A 1 -16.94 49.63 -9.96
C MET A 1 -16.44 48.75 -11.10
N ILE A 2 -15.62 47.76 -10.77
CA ILE A 2 -15.23 46.69 -11.69
C ILE A 2 -15.64 45.42 -10.94
N ASP A 3 -16.72 44.82 -11.39
CA ASP A 3 -17.29 43.60 -10.86
C ASP A 3 -16.61 42.43 -11.57
N GLN A 4 -15.59 41.86 -10.95
CA GLN A 4 -14.90 40.65 -11.43
C GLN A 4 -15.17 39.50 -10.46
N HIS A 5 -16.41 39.02 -10.47
CA HIS A 5 -16.72 37.68 -10.01
C HIS A 5 -16.63 36.71 -11.21
N GLU A 6 -15.42 36.28 -11.51
CA GLU A 6 -15.22 35.15 -12.42
C GLU A 6 -15.69 33.86 -11.69
N PRO A 7 -16.59 33.06 -12.28
CA PRO A 7 -17.16 31.91 -11.61
C PRO A 7 -16.12 30.79 -11.47
N LEU A 8 -15.71 30.52 -10.23
CA LEU A 8 -14.84 29.43 -9.76
C LEU A 8 -15.39 28.00 -10.00
N THR A 9 -16.22 27.76 -11.02
CA THR A 9 -17.03 26.52 -11.13
C THR A 9 -16.48 25.45 -12.06
N LYS A 10 -15.35 25.66 -12.76
CA LYS A 10 -14.78 24.65 -13.69
C LYS A 10 -13.54 23.89 -13.20
N VAL A 11 -13.14 24.05 -11.94
CA VAL A 11 -11.98 23.32 -11.36
C VAL A 11 -12.36 21.93 -10.82
N GLY A 12 -13.64 21.53 -10.89
CA GLY A 12 -14.18 20.43 -10.06
C GLY A 12 -13.90 18.98 -10.48
N SER A 13 -13.57 18.66 -11.73
CA SER A 13 -13.47 17.24 -12.17
C SER A 13 -12.03 16.73 -12.31
N THR A 14 -11.17 17.50 -12.98
CA THR A 14 -9.77 17.11 -13.23
C THR A 14 -8.94 17.13 -11.94
N ALA A 15 -9.17 18.11 -11.07
CA ALA A 15 -8.47 18.21 -9.78
C ALA A 15 -8.76 17.01 -8.86
N ASN A 16 -9.99 16.48 -8.89
CA ASN A 16 -10.37 15.31 -8.11
C ASN A 16 -9.72 14.03 -8.65
N PHE A 17 -9.61 13.89 -9.97
CA PHE A 17 -8.94 12.74 -10.59
C PHE A 17 -7.43 12.73 -10.30
N GLU A 18 -6.77 13.87 -10.43
CA GLU A 18 -5.34 14.00 -10.09
C GLU A 18 -5.10 13.70 -8.60
N ALA A 19 -5.97 14.20 -7.70
CA ALA A 19 -5.89 13.86 -6.27
C ALA A 19 -6.04 12.33 -6.00
N ILE A 20 -6.84 11.63 -6.80
CA ILE A 20 -7.00 10.17 -6.70
C ILE A 20 -5.76 9.45 -7.22
N LEU A 21 -5.23 9.81 -8.39
CA LEU A 21 -4.00 9.23 -8.96
C LEU A 21 -2.82 9.36 -8.00
N THR A 22 -2.71 10.51 -7.36
CA THR A 22 -1.56 10.90 -6.53
C THR A 22 -1.66 10.33 -5.12
N SER A 23 -2.82 9.75 -4.79
CA SER A 23 -2.99 8.89 -3.62
C SER A 23 -2.18 7.58 -3.69
N ALA A 24 -1.64 7.22 -4.86
CA ALA A 24 -0.82 6.03 -5.09
C ALA A 24 0.65 6.40 -5.30
N ASN A 25 1.50 6.12 -4.29
CA ASN A 25 2.94 6.22 -4.42
C ASN A 25 3.54 4.93 -4.96
N ILE A 26 3.85 4.93 -6.26
CA ILE A 26 4.46 3.81 -6.99
C ILE A 26 5.89 3.48 -6.56
N ARG A 27 6.60 4.39 -5.88
CA ARG A 27 7.95 4.17 -5.34
C ARG A 27 7.94 3.83 -3.84
N SER A 28 6.78 3.51 -3.29
CA SER A 28 6.64 3.07 -1.91
C SER A 28 7.36 1.74 -1.67
N LYS A 29 8.08 1.60 -0.55
CA LYS A 29 8.68 0.33 -0.09
C LYS A 29 7.64 -0.78 0.12
N PHE A 30 6.37 -0.43 0.35
CA PHE A 30 5.30 -1.41 0.54
C PHE A 30 5.05 -2.26 -0.71
N ILE A 31 5.26 -1.72 -1.92
CA ILE A 31 5.10 -2.47 -3.19
C ILE A 31 6.08 -3.64 -3.27
N PRO A 32 7.41 -3.44 -3.19
CA PRO A 32 8.34 -4.55 -3.27
C PRO A 32 8.29 -5.48 -2.06
N MET A 33 7.94 -4.97 -0.86
CA MET A 33 7.69 -5.85 0.29
C MET A 33 6.49 -6.76 0.06
N GLY A 34 5.37 -6.22 -0.43
CA GLY A 34 4.20 -7.02 -0.79
C GLY A 34 4.50 -8.04 -1.87
N ARG A 35 5.23 -7.65 -2.93
CA ARG A 35 5.70 -8.55 -3.98
C ARG A 35 6.57 -9.69 -3.44
N ALA A 36 7.50 -9.39 -2.54
CA ALA A 36 8.35 -10.41 -1.92
C ALA A 36 7.55 -11.37 -1.03
N ILE A 37 6.56 -10.88 -0.27
CA ILE A 37 5.67 -11.74 0.51
C ILE A 37 4.82 -12.66 -0.40
N ILE A 38 4.32 -12.14 -1.53
CA ILE A 38 3.61 -12.96 -2.53
C ILE A 38 4.53 -14.08 -3.06
N ALA A 39 5.74 -13.73 -3.49
CA ALA A 39 6.72 -14.70 -3.97
C ALA A 39 7.11 -15.72 -2.89
N LEU A 40 7.21 -15.30 -1.63
CA LEU A 40 7.42 -16.20 -0.49
C LEU A 40 6.25 -17.16 -0.29
N GLY A 41 5.01 -16.69 -0.41
CA GLY A 41 3.82 -17.55 -0.33
C GLY A 41 3.81 -18.61 -1.44
N GLN A 42 4.18 -18.24 -2.66
CA GLN A 42 4.37 -19.19 -3.77
C GLN A 42 5.52 -20.17 -3.51
N LEU A 43 6.64 -19.69 -2.97
CA LEU A 43 7.79 -20.53 -2.64
C LEU A 43 7.44 -21.57 -1.57
N ILE A 44 6.74 -21.16 -0.51
CA ILE A 44 6.25 -22.08 0.53
C ILE A 44 5.29 -23.11 -0.10
N PHE A 45 4.36 -22.69 -0.95
CA PHE A 45 3.48 -23.62 -1.64
C PHE A 45 4.27 -24.67 -2.45
N LEU A 46 5.31 -24.27 -3.20
CA LEU A 46 6.11 -25.21 -4.00
C LEU A 46 6.93 -26.18 -3.15
N LEU A 47 7.55 -25.67 -2.07
CA LEU A 47 8.45 -26.46 -1.24
C LEU A 47 7.73 -27.44 -0.31
N PHE A 48 6.53 -27.06 0.16
CA PHE A 48 5.80 -27.84 1.17
C PHE A 48 4.58 -28.58 0.62
N THR A 49 4.24 -28.43 -0.67
CA THR A 49 3.18 -29.21 -1.32
C THR A 49 3.79 -30.30 -2.20
N SER A 50 3.41 -31.54 -1.95
CA SER A 50 3.93 -32.68 -2.70
C SER A 50 3.57 -32.59 -4.19
N GLN A 51 4.39 -33.17 -5.06
CA GLN A 51 4.15 -33.13 -6.50
C GLN A 51 2.85 -33.83 -6.89
N GLU A 52 2.51 -34.92 -6.19
CA GLU A 52 1.27 -35.67 -6.40
C GLU A 52 0.04 -34.79 -6.18
N ILE A 53 0.06 -33.94 -5.15
CA ILE A 53 -1.03 -32.99 -4.87
C ILE A 53 -1.03 -31.86 -5.90
N ARG A 54 0.14 -31.31 -6.25
CA ARG A 54 0.26 -30.17 -7.17
C ARG A 54 -0.20 -30.49 -8.59
N PHE A 55 0.01 -31.73 -9.04
CA PHE A 55 -0.36 -32.22 -10.36
C PHE A 55 -1.46 -33.28 -10.31
N ALA A 56 -2.20 -33.38 -9.20
CA ALA A 56 -3.32 -34.31 -9.07
C ALA A 56 -4.36 -33.98 -10.14
N ASP A 57 -4.45 -34.84 -11.16
CA ASP A 57 -5.41 -34.66 -12.22
C ASP A 57 -6.76 -35.22 -11.74
N ALA A 58 -7.80 -34.40 -11.74
CA ALA A 58 -9.08 -34.75 -11.12
C ALA A 58 -9.83 -35.89 -11.84
N ILE A 59 -9.42 -36.25 -13.07
CA ILE A 59 -10.20 -37.14 -13.95
C ILE A 59 -9.32 -38.13 -14.76
N SER A 60 -8.11 -37.76 -15.20
CA SER A 60 -7.23 -38.62 -16.01
C SER A 60 -5.91 -38.86 -15.30
N GLN A 61 -5.54 -40.11 -15.00
CA GLN A 61 -4.32 -40.49 -14.26
C GLN A 61 -2.98 -40.16 -14.98
N THR A 62 -2.93 -39.14 -15.83
CA THR A 62 -1.69 -38.63 -16.41
C THR A 62 -1.00 -37.72 -15.42
N HIS A 63 0.04 -38.24 -14.75
CA HIS A 63 0.94 -37.44 -13.94
C HIS A 63 1.71 -36.45 -14.84
N GLY A 64 1.59 -35.15 -14.58
CA GLY A 64 2.41 -34.13 -15.26
C GLY A 64 1.69 -32.79 -15.51
N ALA A 65 2.43 -31.84 -16.09
CA ALA A 65 1.90 -30.53 -16.46
C ALA A 65 1.00 -30.61 -17.70
N ARG A 66 -0.12 -29.87 -17.69
CA ARG A 66 -1.04 -29.80 -18.83
C ARG A 66 -0.52 -28.86 -19.92
N CYS A 67 0.12 -29.42 -20.95
CA CYS A 67 0.85 -28.67 -21.98
C CYS A 67 0.07 -28.46 -23.30
N HIS A 68 -1.16 -27.96 -23.20
CA HIS A 68 -1.99 -27.65 -24.37
C HIS A 68 -2.33 -26.15 -24.46
N GLY A 69 -2.52 -25.67 -25.69
CA GLY A 69 -2.84 -24.26 -25.95
C GLY A 69 -1.79 -23.32 -25.38
N TRP A 70 -2.25 -22.28 -24.66
CA TRP A 70 -1.37 -21.27 -24.07
C TRP A 70 -0.43 -21.81 -22.99
N ASN A 71 -0.78 -22.92 -22.33
CA ASN A 71 0.03 -23.49 -21.26
C ASN A 71 1.39 -24.03 -21.76
N GLN A 72 1.57 -24.22 -23.07
CA GLN A 72 2.84 -24.62 -23.66
C GLN A 72 3.97 -23.61 -23.38
N ALA A 73 3.63 -22.36 -23.11
CA ALA A 73 4.59 -21.33 -22.72
C ALA A 73 5.08 -21.46 -21.26
N SER A 74 4.44 -22.30 -20.44
CA SER A 74 4.84 -22.54 -19.05
C SER A 74 6.20 -23.22 -18.97
N VAL A 75 7.02 -22.84 -17.98
CA VAL A 75 8.33 -23.46 -17.75
C VAL A 75 8.24 -24.98 -17.54
N TYR A 76 7.15 -25.44 -16.91
CA TYR A 76 6.89 -26.88 -16.72
C TYR A 76 6.67 -27.64 -18.05
N CYS A 77 6.26 -26.94 -19.10
CA CYS A 77 6.11 -27.51 -20.44
C CYS A 77 7.37 -27.34 -21.29
N LEU A 78 8.08 -26.22 -21.15
CA LEU A 78 9.31 -25.95 -21.89
C LEU A 78 10.46 -26.88 -21.49
N VAL A 79 10.54 -27.26 -20.21
CA VAL A 79 11.59 -28.15 -19.67
C VAL A 79 11.28 -29.64 -19.94
N GLY A 80 10.05 -29.94 -20.36
CA GLY A 80 9.52 -31.30 -20.51
C GLY A 80 8.70 -31.74 -19.30
N SER A 81 7.54 -32.33 -19.55
CA SER A 81 6.58 -32.78 -18.53
C SER A 81 7.15 -33.81 -17.56
N GLU A 82 8.16 -34.55 -18.01
CA GLU A 82 8.90 -35.57 -17.26
C GLU A 82 9.95 -34.98 -16.32
N ASN A 83 10.37 -33.72 -16.51
CA ASN A 83 11.44 -33.07 -15.76
C ASN A 83 10.90 -32.06 -14.73
N VAL A 84 9.82 -32.40 -14.03
CA VAL A 84 9.15 -31.52 -13.05
C VAL A 84 10.11 -30.98 -11.99
N MET A 85 11.06 -31.80 -11.53
CA MET A 85 12.06 -31.37 -10.54
C MET A 85 12.96 -30.24 -11.04
N LEU A 86 13.36 -30.29 -12.32
CA LEU A 86 14.16 -29.22 -12.93
C LEU A 86 13.33 -27.95 -13.10
N ALA A 87 12.07 -28.07 -13.53
CA ALA A 87 11.16 -26.94 -13.62
C ALA A 87 10.92 -26.28 -12.26
N ASP A 88 10.68 -27.07 -11.20
CA ASP A 88 10.57 -26.59 -9.82
C ASP A 88 11.82 -25.84 -9.37
N ALA A 89 13.02 -26.37 -9.64
CA ALA A 89 14.27 -25.72 -9.30
C ALA A 89 14.41 -24.34 -9.99
N VAL A 90 14.03 -24.24 -11.27
CA VAL A 90 14.03 -22.98 -12.02
C VAL A 90 13.04 -21.98 -11.43
N VAL A 91 11.81 -22.43 -11.10
CA VAL A 91 10.79 -21.56 -10.50
C VAL A 91 11.21 -21.08 -9.11
N VAL A 92 11.74 -21.98 -8.28
CA VAL A 92 12.26 -21.65 -6.93
C VAL A 92 13.36 -20.61 -7.02
N LEU A 93 14.37 -20.81 -7.88
CA LEU A 93 15.45 -19.85 -8.08
C LEU A 93 14.91 -18.50 -8.57
N GLY A 94 13.96 -18.51 -9.50
CA GLY A 94 13.29 -17.32 -9.98
C GLY A 94 12.53 -16.57 -8.89
N LEU A 95 11.81 -17.25 -8.00
CA LEU A 95 11.11 -16.65 -6.87
C LEU A 95 12.07 -16.07 -5.83
N ILE A 96 13.20 -16.73 -5.55
CA ILE A 96 14.27 -16.18 -4.69
C ILE A 96 14.81 -14.88 -5.29
N LEU A 97 15.01 -14.85 -6.61
CA LEU A 97 15.42 -13.64 -7.33
C LEU A 97 14.35 -12.53 -7.20
N VAL A 98 13.07 -12.86 -7.26
CA VAL A 98 11.98 -11.90 -7.00
C VAL A 98 12.03 -11.30 -5.59
N ILE A 99 12.26 -12.15 -4.58
CA ILE A 99 12.37 -11.74 -3.17
C ILE A 99 13.56 -10.80 -2.95
N SER A 100 14.67 -10.98 -3.68
CA SER A 100 15.84 -10.10 -3.58
C SER A 100 15.56 -8.63 -3.91
N GLY A 101 14.52 -8.36 -4.73
CA GLY A 101 14.15 -7.01 -5.12
C GLY A 101 15.11 -6.33 -6.10
N LEU A 102 16.02 -7.08 -6.74
CA LEU A 102 16.88 -6.55 -7.80
C LEU A 102 16.05 -6.08 -9.03
N TYR A 103 16.59 -5.14 -9.81
CA TYR A 103 16.05 -4.64 -11.09
C TYR A 103 14.53 -4.77 -11.26
N PRO A 104 13.72 -3.99 -10.50
CA PRO A 104 12.31 -4.26 -10.30
C PRO A 104 11.53 -4.36 -11.61
N ARG A 105 11.86 -3.53 -12.61
CA ARG A 105 11.29 -3.58 -13.98
C ARG A 105 11.32 -4.97 -14.60
N TRP A 106 12.49 -5.61 -14.62
CA TRP A 106 12.66 -6.91 -15.26
C TRP A 106 12.19 -8.04 -14.35
N ILE A 107 12.49 -7.94 -13.06
CA ILE A 107 12.08 -8.95 -12.08
C ILE A 107 10.56 -8.99 -11.91
N GLY A 108 9.86 -7.87 -12.09
CA GLY A 108 8.39 -7.83 -12.06
C GLY A 108 7.76 -8.65 -13.20
N LEU A 109 8.35 -8.59 -14.41
CA LEU A 109 7.91 -9.41 -15.55
C LEU A 109 8.24 -10.89 -15.32
N LEU A 110 9.42 -11.19 -14.76
CA LEU A 110 9.79 -12.55 -14.36
C LEU A 110 8.77 -13.10 -13.34
N HIS A 111 8.40 -12.32 -12.32
CA HIS A 111 7.43 -12.73 -11.31
C HIS A 111 6.07 -13.06 -11.94
N LEU A 112 5.61 -12.24 -12.90
CA LEU A 112 4.39 -12.51 -13.65
C LEU A 112 4.47 -13.82 -14.44
N TYR A 113 5.58 -14.05 -15.14
CA TYR A 113 5.78 -15.29 -15.90
C TYR A 113 5.79 -16.53 -15.00
N LEU A 114 6.52 -16.51 -13.88
CA LEU A 114 6.55 -17.62 -12.92
C LEU A 114 5.17 -17.86 -12.30
N THR A 115 4.46 -16.77 -11.97
CA THR A 115 3.09 -16.87 -11.42
C THR A 115 2.14 -17.47 -12.44
N TYR A 116 2.20 -17.07 -13.70
CA TYR A 116 1.44 -17.65 -14.80
C TYR A 116 1.73 -19.16 -14.93
N ALA A 117 3.00 -19.56 -14.92
CA ALA A 117 3.41 -20.95 -15.01
C ALA A 117 2.82 -21.80 -13.87
N ILE A 118 2.93 -21.34 -12.62
CA ILE A 118 2.37 -22.01 -11.43
C ILE A 118 0.83 -22.08 -11.53
N SER A 119 0.17 -20.97 -11.85
CA SER A 119 -1.30 -20.88 -11.83
C SER A 119 -1.97 -21.70 -12.94
N THR A 120 -1.30 -21.93 -14.07
CA THR A 120 -1.87 -22.66 -15.21
C THR A 120 -1.58 -24.15 -15.22
N THR A 121 -0.52 -24.59 -14.53
CA THR A 121 -0.08 -26.00 -14.56
C THR A 121 -0.47 -26.79 -13.33
N HIS A 122 -0.46 -26.17 -12.15
CA HIS A 122 -0.90 -26.84 -10.93
C HIS A 122 -2.42 -26.94 -10.86
N THR A 123 -2.94 -28.12 -10.55
CA THR A 123 -4.38 -28.43 -10.58
C THR A 123 -5.11 -28.01 -9.31
N VAL A 124 -4.42 -27.88 -8.18
CA VAL A 124 -5.00 -27.48 -6.89
C VAL A 124 -5.72 -26.13 -7.04
N SER A 125 -7.04 -26.15 -7.17
CA SER A 125 -7.83 -24.93 -7.29
C SER A 125 -7.97 -24.29 -5.91
N ASP A 126 -7.03 -23.42 -5.54
CA ASP A 126 -7.28 -22.44 -4.50
C ASP A 126 -7.88 -21.18 -5.15
N GLY A 127 -8.87 -20.55 -4.50
CA GLY A 127 -9.43 -19.28 -4.97
C GLY A 127 -8.40 -18.15 -5.02
N GLY A 128 -7.21 -18.36 -4.43
CA GLY A 128 -6.10 -17.43 -4.45
C GLY A 128 -5.37 -17.35 -5.79
N LYS A 129 -5.36 -18.41 -6.63
CA LYS A 129 -4.63 -18.43 -7.90
C LYS A 129 -5.05 -17.35 -8.89
N SER A 130 -6.36 -17.15 -9.03
CA SER A 130 -6.91 -16.12 -9.92
C SER A 130 -6.61 -14.72 -9.38
N ALA A 131 -6.81 -14.51 -8.08
CA ALA A 131 -6.47 -13.26 -7.40
C ALA A 131 -4.97 -12.94 -7.50
N LEU A 132 -4.12 -13.94 -7.30
CA LEU A 132 -2.67 -13.87 -7.40
C LEU A 132 -2.23 -13.43 -8.80
N LEU A 133 -2.74 -14.06 -9.86
CA LEU A 133 -2.36 -13.72 -11.23
C LEU A 133 -2.74 -12.27 -11.58
N VAL A 134 -3.94 -11.83 -11.17
CA VAL A 134 -4.38 -10.44 -11.37
C VAL A 134 -3.49 -9.48 -10.60
N MET A 135 -3.19 -9.77 -9.33
CA MET A 135 -2.37 -8.91 -8.49
C MET A 135 -0.92 -8.84 -8.97
N VAL A 136 -0.30 -9.96 -9.36
CA VAL A 136 1.06 -9.94 -9.92
C VAL A 136 1.10 -9.22 -11.27
N THR A 137 0.03 -9.29 -12.07
CA THR A 137 -0.10 -8.48 -13.29
C THR A 137 -0.10 -6.99 -12.96
N VAL A 138 -0.89 -6.56 -11.98
CA VAL A 138 -0.88 -5.18 -11.46
C VAL A 138 0.53 -4.78 -11.03
N LEU A 139 1.22 -5.62 -10.24
CA LEU A 139 2.56 -5.31 -9.75
C LEU A 139 3.61 -5.30 -10.87
N ALA A 140 3.44 -6.09 -11.93
CA ALA A 140 4.29 -6.05 -13.10
C ALA A 140 4.14 -4.70 -13.83
N LEU A 141 2.90 -4.22 -14.03
CA LEU A 141 2.64 -2.90 -14.62
C LEU A 141 3.26 -1.76 -13.78
N VAL A 142 3.17 -1.85 -12.46
CA VAL A 142 3.85 -0.90 -11.56
C VAL A 142 5.36 -1.00 -11.70
N SER A 143 5.89 -2.22 -11.76
CA SER A 143 7.33 -2.48 -11.86
C SER A 143 7.93 -1.95 -13.16
N LEU A 144 7.17 -1.93 -14.27
CA LEU A 144 7.63 -1.34 -15.54
C LEU A 144 8.01 0.15 -15.40
N SER A 145 7.41 0.86 -14.45
CA SER A 145 7.73 2.26 -14.13
C SER A 145 8.93 2.42 -13.18
N ASP A 146 9.44 1.34 -12.59
CA ASP A 146 10.47 1.38 -11.56
C ASP A 146 11.87 1.12 -12.15
N GLU A 147 12.62 2.22 -12.33
CA GLU A 147 13.98 2.22 -12.92
C GLU A 147 15.09 1.98 -11.89
N ARG A 148 14.75 1.77 -10.61
CA ARG A 148 15.75 1.55 -9.56
C ARG A 148 16.52 0.25 -9.83
N ARG A 149 17.78 0.19 -9.40
CA ARG A 149 18.55 -1.07 -9.42
C ARG A 149 18.09 -2.04 -8.34
N HIS A 150 17.56 -1.52 -7.23
CA HIS A 150 17.16 -2.32 -6.08
C HIS A 150 15.89 -1.72 -5.45
N ALA A 151 14.83 -2.51 -5.37
CA ALA A 151 13.49 -2.04 -5.02
C ALA A 151 13.39 -1.45 -3.59
N TYR A 152 14.31 -1.83 -2.71
CA TYR A 152 14.33 -1.39 -1.33
C TYR A 152 15.07 -0.05 -1.12
N THR A 153 15.70 0.53 -2.16
CA THR A 153 16.31 1.86 -2.06
C THR A 153 15.26 2.96 -1.95
N THR A 154 15.62 4.05 -1.27
CA THR A 154 14.73 5.19 -1.01
C THR A 154 14.85 6.29 -2.06
N ASP A 155 15.30 5.98 -3.27
CA ASP A 155 15.56 7.01 -4.27
C ASP A 155 14.24 7.58 -4.80
N LEU A 156 13.97 8.81 -4.39
CA LEU A 156 12.75 9.55 -4.70
C LEU A 156 13.05 10.45 -5.88
N ASP A 157 12.76 9.95 -7.07
CA ASP A 157 12.84 10.71 -8.32
C ASP A 157 11.42 11.19 -8.65
N ALA A 158 11.20 12.50 -8.54
CA ALA A 158 9.92 13.13 -8.82
C ALA A 158 9.56 13.03 -10.32
N ASP A 159 10.56 13.03 -11.20
CA ASP A 159 10.37 13.01 -12.66
C ASP A 159 9.77 11.68 -13.12
N CYS A 160 9.99 10.61 -12.36
CA CYS A 160 9.43 9.30 -12.64
C CYS A 160 7.89 9.29 -12.66
N ILE A 161 7.24 10.12 -11.84
CA ILE A 161 5.78 10.16 -11.72
C ILE A 161 5.17 10.91 -12.91
N ALA A 162 5.84 11.96 -13.39
CA ALA A 162 5.38 12.76 -14.52
C ALA A 162 5.41 12.00 -15.86
N LYS A 163 6.28 10.99 -15.99
CA LYS A 163 6.38 10.15 -17.19
C LYS A 163 5.11 9.31 -17.39
N PRO A 164 4.69 9.03 -18.65
CA PRO A 164 3.53 8.19 -18.94
C PRO A 164 3.55 6.83 -18.23
N MET A 165 4.73 6.22 -18.11
CA MET A 165 4.92 4.94 -17.41
C MET A 165 4.62 5.05 -15.91
N GLY A 166 4.99 6.16 -15.27
CA GLY A 166 4.67 6.42 -13.86
C GLY A 166 3.16 6.52 -13.62
N ARG A 167 2.45 7.23 -14.50
CA ARG A 167 0.98 7.32 -14.48
C ARG A 167 0.31 5.95 -14.64
N MET A 168 0.81 5.13 -15.58
CA MET A 168 0.32 3.76 -15.74
C MET A 168 0.48 2.95 -14.44
N GLY A 169 1.62 3.08 -13.75
CA GLY A 169 1.82 2.44 -12.44
C GLY A 169 0.83 2.93 -11.38
N GLN A 170 0.50 4.22 -11.35
CA GLN A 170 -0.50 4.75 -10.41
C GLN A 170 -1.89 4.18 -10.68
N ILE A 171 -2.29 4.16 -11.95
CA ILE A 171 -3.55 3.56 -12.40
C ILE A 171 -3.59 2.07 -12.03
N ALA A 172 -2.50 1.35 -12.23
CA ALA A 172 -2.39 -0.06 -11.86
C ALA A 172 -2.59 -0.27 -10.35
N ILE A 173 -1.98 0.54 -9.48
CA ILE A 173 -2.22 0.45 -8.02
C ILE A 173 -3.69 0.73 -7.68
N LEU A 174 -4.31 1.74 -8.29
CA LEU A 174 -5.73 2.04 -8.05
C LEU A 174 -6.62 0.89 -8.50
N PHE A 175 -6.35 0.31 -9.67
CA PHE A 175 -7.02 -0.89 -10.14
C PHE A 175 -6.83 -2.06 -9.15
N GLY A 176 -5.62 -2.27 -8.63
CA GLY A 176 -5.38 -3.28 -7.60
C GLY A 176 -6.19 -3.06 -6.31
N ARG A 177 -6.38 -1.81 -5.87
CA ARG A 177 -7.26 -1.50 -4.74
C ARG A 177 -8.72 -1.80 -5.03
N LEU A 178 -9.20 -1.42 -6.22
CA LEU A 178 -10.57 -1.71 -6.65
C LEU A 178 -10.80 -3.22 -6.79
N PHE A 179 -9.87 -3.94 -7.40
CA PHE A 179 -9.91 -5.39 -7.53
C PHE A 179 -10.02 -6.06 -6.17
N LEU A 180 -9.15 -5.71 -5.21
CA LEU A 180 -9.22 -6.27 -3.86
C LEU A 180 -10.51 -5.88 -3.13
N CYS A 181 -11.02 -4.66 -3.31
CA CYS A 181 -12.32 -4.27 -2.76
C CYS A 181 -13.43 -5.20 -3.27
N LEU A 182 -13.49 -5.43 -4.57
CA LEU A 182 -14.50 -6.31 -5.18
C LEU A 182 -14.31 -7.77 -4.77
N LEU A 183 -13.06 -8.23 -4.67
CA LEU A 183 -12.72 -9.58 -4.24
C LEU A 183 -13.19 -9.85 -2.81
N TYR A 184 -12.87 -8.97 -1.86
CA TYR A 184 -13.30 -9.13 -0.47
C TYR A 184 -14.81 -8.91 -0.30
N ALA A 185 -15.42 -8.01 -1.06
CA ALA A 185 -16.87 -7.85 -1.05
C ALA A 185 -17.58 -9.12 -1.56
N ALA A 186 -17.08 -9.72 -2.64
CA ALA A 186 -17.61 -10.97 -3.18
C ALA A 186 -17.43 -12.14 -2.21
N ALA A 187 -16.28 -12.23 -1.51
CA ALA A 187 -16.05 -13.23 -0.48
C ALA A 187 -17.02 -13.08 0.70
N ALA A 188 -17.20 -11.86 1.19
CA ALA A 188 -18.13 -11.56 2.28
C ALA A 188 -19.58 -11.90 1.90
N ILE A 189 -20.00 -11.54 0.68
CA ILE A 189 -21.31 -11.92 0.14
C ILE A 189 -21.39 -13.44 0.11
N GLY A 190 -20.43 -14.15 -0.49
CA GLY A 190 -20.43 -15.62 -0.47
C GLY A 190 -20.61 -16.23 0.92
N GLY A 191 -19.96 -15.66 1.94
CA GLY A 191 -20.11 -16.06 3.34
C GLY A 191 -21.50 -15.82 3.92
N LEU A 192 -22.16 -14.69 3.58
CA LEU A 192 -23.53 -14.40 4.01
C LEU A 192 -24.54 -15.39 3.42
N TRP A 193 -24.41 -15.69 2.13
CA TRP A 193 -25.37 -16.53 1.41
C TRP A 193 -25.19 -18.02 1.70
N ALA A 194 -23.98 -18.45 2.07
CA ALA A 194 -23.71 -19.82 2.49
C ALA A 194 -24.45 -20.22 3.78
N HIS A 195 -24.85 -19.25 4.61
CA HIS A 195 -25.59 -19.52 5.84
C HIS A 195 -27.09 -19.76 5.61
N ASP A 196 -27.69 -19.07 4.64
CA ASP A 196 -29.13 -19.19 4.34
C ASP A 196 -29.46 -20.49 3.58
N ALA A 197 -28.46 -21.15 2.98
CA ALA A 197 -28.60 -22.47 2.35
C ALA A 197 -28.70 -23.58 3.40
N SER A 198 -29.87 -23.66 4.03
CA SER A 198 -30.35 -24.59 5.06
C SER A 198 -30.40 -26.08 4.68
N SER A 199 -29.53 -26.59 3.80
CA SER A 199 -29.41 -28.04 3.59
C SER A 199 -28.30 -28.60 4.47
N GLU A 200 -28.63 -29.60 5.28
CA GLU A 200 -27.72 -30.41 6.11
C GLU A 200 -26.52 -31.02 5.34
N GLN A 201 -26.46 -30.85 4.02
CA GLN A 201 -25.36 -31.23 3.14
C GLN A 201 -24.32 -30.13 2.85
N SER A 202 -24.62 -28.87 3.18
CA SER A 202 -23.75 -27.72 2.87
C SER A 202 -22.92 -27.25 4.07
N ALA A 203 -23.14 -27.84 5.25
CA ALA A 203 -22.41 -27.47 6.46
C ALA A 203 -20.88 -27.65 6.24
N PRO A 204 -20.06 -26.71 6.74
CA PRO A 204 -18.65 -26.53 6.37
C PRO A 204 -17.76 -27.58 7.02
N ASN A 205 -17.88 -28.83 6.58
CA ASN A 205 -16.98 -29.90 7.02
C ASN A 205 -15.53 -29.69 6.57
N THR A 206 -15.24 -28.71 5.71
CA THR A 206 -13.90 -28.52 5.15
C THR A 206 -13.06 -27.44 5.83
N PHE A 207 -13.65 -26.41 6.45
CA PHE A 207 -12.86 -25.28 6.99
C PHE A 207 -12.40 -25.46 8.44
N PHE A 208 -13.24 -26.10 9.28
CA PHE A 208 -12.94 -26.32 10.70
C PHE A 208 -13.27 -27.74 11.18
N GLY A 209 -13.78 -28.60 10.30
CA GLY A 209 -14.24 -29.96 10.65
C GLY A 209 -13.17 -30.76 11.39
N ASP A 210 -11.94 -30.75 10.89
CA ASP A 210 -10.83 -31.51 11.48
C ASP A 210 -10.35 -30.94 12.83
N TRP A 211 -10.32 -29.61 12.98
CA TRP A 211 -9.97 -28.97 14.26
C TRP A 211 -11.02 -29.23 15.34
N PHE A 212 -12.30 -29.25 14.97
CA PHE A 212 -13.38 -29.58 15.91
C PHE A 212 -13.41 -31.06 16.29
N GLN A 213 -12.84 -31.96 15.47
CA GLN A 213 -12.64 -33.35 15.89
C GLN A 213 -11.52 -33.47 16.94
N ILE A 214 -10.43 -32.70 16.81
CA ILE A 214 -9.30 -32.72 17.76
C ILE A 214 -9.66 -32.04 19.09
N LEU A 215 -10.38 -30.92 19.05
CA LEU A 215 -10.74 -30.15 20.26
C LEU A 215 -12.01 -30.65 20.97
N GLY A 216 -12.63 -31.71 20.46
CA GLY A 216 -13.98 -32.12 20.83
C GLY A 216 -15.02 -31.23 20.18
N THR A 217 -16.16 -31.82 19.79
CA THR A 217 -17.24 -31.05 19.17
C THR A 217 -17.68 -29.93 20.13
N PRO A 218 -17.79 -28.66 19.68
CA PRO A 218 -18.23 -27.53 20.53
C PRO A 218 -19.54 -27.78 21.28
N TRP A 219 -20.36 -28.69 20.75
CA TRP A 219 -21.58 -29.20 21.35
C TRP A 219 -21.35 -29.84 22.72
N SER A 220 -20.17 -30.39 22.94
CA SER A 220 -19.77 -31.02 24.20
C SER A 220 -19.60 -30.01 25.35
N PHE A 221 -19.46 -28.70 25.04
CA PHE A 221 -19.27 -27.62 26.03
C PHE A 221 -20.52 -26.74 26.23
N GLY A 222 -21.64 -27.02 25.56
CA GLY A 222 -22.90 -26.27 25.74
C GLY A 222 -22.86 -24.79 25.31
N HIS A 223 -21.85 -24.37 24.53
CA HIS A 223 -21.67 -22.96 24.14
C HIS A 223 -21.54 -22.81 22.62
N HIS A 224 -22.50 -22.15 21.99
CA HIS A 224 -22.53 -21.92 20.52
C HIS A 224 -21.75 -20.69 20.05
N TRP A 225 -21.35 -19.80 20.97
CA TRP A 225 -20.71 -18.53 20.62
C TRP A 225 -19.34 -18.67 19.91
N PRO A 226 -18.47 -19.66 20.20
CA PRO A 226 -17.18 -19.77 19.49
C PRO A 226 -17.36 -20.10 18.01
N LEU A 227 -18.34 -20.97 17.69
CA LEU A 227 -18.70 -21.30 16.32
C LEU A 227 -19.28 -20.07 15.60
N ALA A 228 -20.16 -19.33 16.27
CA ALA A 228 -20.68 -18.09 15.72
C ALA A 228 -19.55 -17.10 15.38
N LEU A 229 -18.58 -16.91 16.28
CA LEU A 229 -17.42 -16.06 16.00
C LEU A 229 -16.56 -16.60 14.85
N ALA A 230 -16.31 -17.92 14.79
CA ALA A 230 -15.51 -18.53 13.73
C ALA A 230 -16.12 -18.31 12.33
N VAL A 231 -17.45 -18.24 12.24
CA VAL A 231 -18.18 -17.98 10.98
C VAL A 231 -18.27 -16.49 10.69
N TRP A 232 -18.69 -15.68 11.66
CA TRP A 232 -19.05 -14.28 11.43
C TRP A 232 -17.88 -13.31 11.47
N VAL A 233 -16.80 -13.62 12.19
CA VAL A 233 -15.61 -12.75 12.25
C VAL A 233 -14.93 -12.63 10.88
N PRO A 234 -14.70 -13.72 10.11
CA PRO A 234 -14.17 -13.61 8.75
C PRO A 234 -15.00 -12.68 7.86
N VAL A 235 -16.31 -12.89 7.79
CA VAL A 235 -17.23 -12.07 6.97
C VAL A 235 -17.16 -10.59 7.38
N ALA A 236 -17.18 -10.30 8.67
CA ALA A 236 -17.06 -8.93 9.17
C ALA A 236 -15.71 -8.29 8.78
N LEU A 237 -14.61 -9.03 8.91
CA LEU A 237 -13.28 -8.54 8.52
C LEU A 237 -13.18 -8.32 7.01
N GLU A 238 -13.75 -9.18 6.18
CA GLU A 238 -13.78 -9.03 4.72
C GLU A 238 -14.51 -7.73 4.30
N ILE A 239 -15.69 -7.45 4.88
CA ILE A 239 -16.42 -6.20 4.66
C ILE A 239 -15.57 -4.99 5.07
N LEU A 240 -14.94 -5.06 6.25
CA LEU A 240 -14.08 -3.99 6.72
C LEU A 240 -12.88 -3.77 5.79
N ILE A 241 -12.25 -4.83 5.29
CA ILE A 241 -11.16 -4.71 4.32
C ILE A 241 -11.65 -4.06 3.02
N ALA A 242 -12.77 -4.54 2.47
CA ALA A 242 -13.35 -4.04 1.23
C ALA A 242 -13.62 -2.53 1.28
N ILE A 243 -14.25 -2.05 2.35
CA ILE A 243 -14.54 -0.62 2.53
C ILE A 243 -13.24 0.19 2.74
N ASN A 244 -12.36 -0.29 3.62
CA ASN A 244 -11.22 0.49 4.06
C ASN A 244 -10.08 0.58 3.03
N ILE A 245 -9.96 -0.38 2.10
CA ILE A 245 -8.88 -0.41 1.11
C ILE A 245 -8.95 0.72 0.06
N LEU A 246 -10.16 1.23 -0.19
CA LEU A 246 -10.39 2.40 -1.06
C LEU A 246 -10.30 3.74 -0.31
N GLY A 247 -10.26 3.70 1.02
CA GLY A 247 -10.32 4.89 1.86
C GLY A 247 -9.03 5.68 1.96
N THR A 248 -8.95 6.52 3.00
CA THR A 248 -7.76 7.33 3.32
C THR A 248 -6.56 6.46 3.70
N ALA A 249 -5.36 7.05 3.78
CA ALA A 249 -4.15 6.31 4.18
C ALA A 249 -4.27 5.59 5.54
N ASN A 250 -5.06 6.13 6.48
CA ASN A 250 -5.29 5.47 7.77
C ASN A 250 -6.26 4.29 7.64
N MET A 251 -7.33 4.45 6.85
CA MET A 251 -8.27 3.36 6.54
C MET A 251 -7.52 2.22 5.85
N ARG A 252 -6.67 2.51 4.86
CA ARG A 252 -5.86 1.50 4.18
C ARG A 252 -4.93 0.73 5.12
N ARG A 253 -4.37 1.38 6.15
CA ARG A 253 -3.60 0.68 7.19
C ARG A 253 -4.48 -0.21 8.04
N ALA A 254 -5.67 0.24 8.41
CA ALA A 254 -6.65 -0.59 9.12
C ALA A 254 -7.05 -1.82 8.27
N ALA A 255 -7.32 -1.62 6.97
CA ALA A 255 -7.58 -2.71 6.03
C ALA A 255 -6.45 -3.74 6.00
N PHE A 256 -5.19 -3.29 5.98
CA PHE A 256 -4.05 -4.19 6.05
C PHE A 256 -3.98 -4.96 7.37
N THR A 257 -4.20 -4.30 8.51
CA THR A 257 -4.25 -4.98 9.81
C THR A 257 -5.36 -6.04 9.84
N PHE A 258 -6.56 -5.72 9.35
CA PHE A 258 -7.65 -6.68 9.25
C PHE A 258 -7.32 -7.83 8.31
N ALA A 259 -6.69 -7.56 7.17
CA ALA A 259 -6.23 -8.60 6.25
C ALA A 259 -5.19 -9.54 6.89
N VAL A 260 -4.24 -9.00 7.67
CA VAL A 260 -3.27 -9.82 8.41
C VAL A 260 -3.97 -10.72 9.44
N ILE A 261 -4.91 -10.17 10.22
CA ILE A 261 -5.67 -10.94 11.21
C ILE A 261 -6.47 -12.05 10.52
N LEU A 262 -7.22 -11.69 9.47
CA LEU A 262 -8.05 -12.62 8.71
C LEU A 262 -7.20 -13.75 8.11
N HIS A 263 -6.14 -13.42 7.38
CA HIS A 263 -5.37 -14.40 6.62
C HIS A 263 -4.38 -15.20 7.46
N ALA A 264 -3.90 -14.65 8.58
CA ALA A 264 -3.17 -15.46 9.56
C ALA A 264 -4.13 -16.46 10.22
N GLY A 265 -5.34 -16.02 10.57
CA GLY A 265 -6.38 -16.89 11.12
C GLY A 265 -6.75 -18.03 10.16
N THR A 266 -7.06 -17.72 8.91
CA THR A 266 -7.40 -18.75 7.91
C THR A 266 -6.22 -19.66 7.59
N ALA A 267 -5.00 -19.12 7.47
CA ALA A 267 -3.79 -19.94 7.26
C ALA A 267 -3.57 -20.95 8.37
N LEU A 268 -3.75 -20.55 9.64
CA LEU A 268 -3.62 -21.44 10.78
C LEU A 268 -4.75 -22.48 10.84
N SER A 269 -6.00 -22.06 10.58
CA SER A 269 -7.16 -22.96 10.62
C SER A 269 -7.16 -23.98 9.47
N THR A 270 -6.70 -23.61 8.27
CA THR A 270 -6.77 -24.48 7.08
C THR A 270 -5.44 -25.13 6.71
N GLY A 271 -4.34 -24.72 7.33
CA GLY A 271 -2.99 -25.11 6.91
C GLY A 271 -2.52 -24.44 5.61
N LEU A 272 -3.31 -23.53 5.01
CA LEU A 272 -2.99 -22.87 3.75
C LEU A 272 -2.09 -21.64 3.95
N LEU A 273 -0.90 -21.85 4.52
CA LEU A 273 0.05 -20.76 4.82
C LEU A 273 0.44 -19.96 3.57
N GLY A 274 0.65 -20.63 2.43
CA GLY A 274 0.97 -19.99 1.16
C GLY A 274 -0.13 -19.01 0.70
N PHE A 275 -1.39 -19.43 0.79
CA PHE A 275 -2.56 -18.59 0.45
C PHE A 275 -2.63 -17.35 1.36
N GLY A 276 -2.52 -17.54 2.68
CA GLY A 276 -2.58 -16.43 3.63
C GLY A 276 -1.47 -15.38 3.37
N LEU A 277 -0.24 -15.83 3.12
CA LEU A 277 0.86 -14.92 2.77
C LEU A 277 0.61 -14.17 1.47
N ILE A 278 0.14 -14.84 0.41
CA ILE A 278 -0.19 -14.20 -0.86
C ILE A 278 -1.18 -13.05 -0.63
N MET A 279 -2.27 -13.31 0.09
CA MET A 279 -3.30 -12.29 0.33
C MET A 279 -2.79 -11.12 1.19
N ILE A 280 -1.97 -11.40 2.21
CA ILE A 280 -1.29 -10.36 3.00
C ILE A 280 -0.37 -9.51 2.10
N GLY A 281 0.41 -10.15 1.23
CA GLY A 281 1.31 -9.48 0.30
C GLY A 281 0.57 -8.62 -0.72
N CYS A 282 -0.55 -9.10 -1.27
CA CYS A 282 -1.44 -8.35 -2.15
C CYS A 282 -1.96 -7.06 -1.48
N CYS A 283 -2.48 -7.17 -0.25
CA CYS A 283 -2.93 -6.01 0.51
C CYS A 283 -1.77 -5.05 0.81
N LEU A 284 -0.61 -5.56 1.26
CA LEU A 284 0.56 -4.71 1.55
C LEU A 284 0.97 -3.89 0.33
N ALA A 285 0.97 -4.51 -0.86
CA ALA A 285 1.45 -3.85 -2.07
C ALA A 285 0.60 -2.66 -2.50
N VAL A 286 -0.71 -2.64 -2.19
CA VAL A 286 -1.63 -1.58 -2.64
C VAL A 286 -1.92 -0.50 -1.59
N ILE A 287 -1.53 -0.70 -0.33
CA ILE A 287 -1.74 0.29 0.76
C ILE A 287 -0.73 1.44 0.74
N THR A 288 -0.14 1.73 -0.42
CA THR A 288 0.86 2.78 -0.60
C THR A 288 0.36 4.11 -0.03
N PRO A 289 1.22 4.86 0.68
CA PRO A 289 0.89 6.22 1.09
C PRO A 289 0.70 7.11 -0.14
N PRO A 290 0.04 8.28 0.01
CA PRO A 290 0.00 9.28 -1.05
C PRO A 290 1.42 9.77 -1.41
N ASN A 291 1.60 10.19 -2.67
CA ASN A 291 2.81 10.84 -3.15
C ASN A 291 3.04 12.14 -2.37
N ARG A 292 4.22 12.27 -1.75
CA ARG A 292 4.55 13.45 -0.91
C ARG A 292 5.03 14.65 -1.73
N TYR A 293 5.46 14.43 -2.96
CA TYR A 293 6.21 15.40 -3.75
C TYR A 293 5.35 16.37 -4.54
N GLU A 294 4.07 16.06 -4.73
CA GLU A 294 3.21 16.93 -5.53
C GLU A 294 2.76 18.20 -4.82
N ASN A 295 2.78 18.21 -3.48
CA ASN A 295 2.63 19.47 -2.74
C ASN A 295 3.77 20.46 -3.04
N ILE A 296 4.92 19.97 -3.53
CA ILE A 296 6.08 20.80 -3.92
C ILE A 296 6.00 21.10 -5.42
N SER A 297 5.59 20.15 -6.28
CA SER A 297 5.56 20.37 -7.73
C SER A 297 4.30 21.08 -8.25
N LEU A 298 3.16 21.04 -7.54
CA LEU A 298 2.02 21.92 -7.84
C LEU A 298 2.36 23.40 -7.60
N LEU A 299 3.38 23.68 -6.78
CA LEU A 299 3.93 25.02 -6.66
C LEU A 299 4.81 25.38 -7.86
N SER A 300 5.30 24.41 -8.65
CA SER A 300 6.28 24.60 -9.74
C SER A 300 5.70 24.39 -11.15
N THR A 301 4.49 24.87 -11.43
CA THR A 301 3.99 25.00 -12.81
C THR A 301 4.81 26.06 -13.58
N PRO A 302 4.92 26.04 -14.92
CA PRO A 302 5.76 27.01 -15.68
C PRO A 302 5.42 28.49 -15.44
N ALA A 303 4.17 28.78 -15.09
CA ALA A 303 3.74 30.13 -14.68
C ALA A 303 4.27 30.51 -13.27
N ASN A 304 4.56 29.52 -12.42
CA ASN A 304 5.14 29.68 -11.09
C ASN A 304 6.63 29.33 -11.00
N THR A 305 7.25 28.68 -11.99
CA THR A 305 8.69 28.35 -11.93
C THR A 305 9.55 29.61 -11.91
N ALA A 306 9.19 30.64 -12.69
CA ALA A 306 9.84 31.95 -12.59
C ALA A 306 9.62 32.63 -11.23
N TYR A 307 8.53 32.29 -10.52
CA TYR A 307 8.26 32.77 -9.17
C TYR A 307 9.02 31.98 -8.10
N LEU A 308 9.30 30.70 -8.37
CA LEU A 308 9.98 29.78 -7.46
C LEU A 308 11.51 29.80 -7.54
N ASP A 309 12.12 30.41 -8.56
CA ASP A 309 13.59 30.55 -8.64
C ASP A 309 14.19 31.27 -7.41
N ASP A 310 13.38 32.10 -6.74
CA ASP A 310 13.76 32.82 -5.51
C ASP A 310 13.50 32.02 -4.22
N PHE A 311 12.92 30.81 -4.31
CA PHE A 311 12.57 30.00 -3.14
C PHE A 311 13.69 28.99 -2.81
N VAL A 312 14.01 28.90 -1.53
CA VAL A 312 14.98 27.94 -0.97
C VAL A 312 14.22 26.93 -0.10
N ALA A 313 14.62 25.66 -0.19
CA ALA A 313 14.11 24.62 0.69
C ALA A 313 14.84 24.67 2.04
N ILE A 314 14.10 24.97 3.10
CA ILE A 314 14.62 25.12 4.46
C ILE A 314 14.04 24.04 5.35
N LYS A 315 14.85 23.47 6.22
CA LYS A 315 14.38 22.49 7.19
C LYS A 315 13.54 23.19 8.25
N ALA A 316 12.24 22.94 8.29
CA ALA A 316 11.34 23.42 9.31
C ALA A 316 11.14 22.33 10.37
N GLU A 317 11.77 22.47 11.54
CA GLU A 317 11.57 21.56 12.66
C GLU A 317 10.48 22.08 13.60
N ILE A 318 9.37 21.34 13.64
CA ILE A 318 8.18 21.78 14.37
C ILE A 318 7.91 20.79 15.49
N ARG A 319 8.13 21.23 16.73
CA ARG A 319 7.95 20.40 17.92
C ARG A 319 6.73 20.86 18.72
N PRO A 320 5.87 19.94 19.16
CA PRO A 320 4.81 20.28 20.11
C PRO A 320 5.42 20.65 21.46
N HIS A 321 4.69 21.43 22.25
CA HIS A 321 5.01 21.57 23.67
C HIS A 321 5.05 20.17 24.33
N PRO A 322 5.96 19.90 25.30
CA PRO A 322 6.03 18.60 25.96
C PRO A 322 4.68 18.11 26.52
N PHE A 323 3.89 19.04 27.09
CA PHE A 323 2.53 18.75 27.57
C PHE A 323 1.57 18.31 26.44
N VAL A 324 1.62 18.97 25.28
CA VAL A 324 0.80 18.61 24.10
C VAL A 324 1.30 17.33 23.44
N SER A 325 2.62 17.08 23.50
CA SER A 325 3.26 15.87 22.96
C SER A 325 2.79 14.59 23.64
N PHE A 326 2.36 14.70 24.91
CA PHE A 326 1.76 13.59 25.67
C PHE A 326 0.46 13.11 25.00
N PHE A 327 -0.32 14.03 24.42
CA PHE A 327 -1.54 13.72 23.71
C PHE A 327 -1.26 13.51 22.22
N ARG A 328 -0.92 12.27 21.83
CA ARG A 328 -0.80 11.87 20.40
C ARG A 328 -2.01 12.23 19.55
N PHE A 329 -3.17 12.43 20.19
CA PHE A 329 -4.37 12.98 19.61
C PHE A 329 -4.10 14.24 18.80
N HIS A 330 -3.38 15.24 19.33
CA HIS A 330 -3.21 16.50 18.61
C HIS A 330 -2.44 16.33 17.28
N GLN A 331 -1.34 15.57 17.29
CA GLN A 331 -0.58 15.23 16.09
C GLN A 331 -1.39 14.44 15.05
N ALA A 332 -2.38 13.66 15.53
CA ALA A 332 -3.27 12.91 14.67
C ALA A 332 -4.24 13.82 13.88
N PHE A 333 -4.66 14.96 14.45
CA PHE A 333 -5.67 15.84 13.84
C PHE A 333 -5.13 17.14 13.23
N THR A 334 -3.91 17.56 13.57
CA THR A 334 -3.31 18.78 13.01
C THR A 334 -2.06 18.52 12.18
N ARG A 335 -1.78 19.43 11.25
CA ARG A 335 -0.51 19.53 10.53
C ARG A 335 0.02 20.95 10.62
N PRO A 336 1.31 21.14 10.91
CA PRO A 336 1.88 22.45 10.73
C PRO A 336 1.97 22.82 9.24
N VAL A 337 1.84 24.10 8.94
CA VAL A 337 1.90 24.67 7.59
C VAL A 337 2.83 25.87 7.65
N VAL A 338 3.88 25.86 6.84
CA VAL A 338 4.80 26.98 6.68
C VAL A 338 4.28 27.84 5.53
N CYS A 339 3.86 29.06 5.84
CA CYS A 339 3.34 30.04 4.90
C CYS A 339 4.43 31.10 4.63
N CYS A 340 4.81 31.28 3.37
CA CYS A 340 5.77 32.30 2.94
C CYS A 340 5.33 32.87 1.58
N ALA A 341 5.20 34.19 1.46
CA ALA A 341 4.85 34.86 0.21
C ALA A 341 3.65 34.24 -0.54
N GLY A 342 2.57 33.91 0.19
CA GLY A 342 1.38 33.26 -0.36
C GLY A 342 1.51 31.75 -0.63
N VAL A 343 2.71 31.18 -0.53
CA VAL A 343 2.98 29.74 -0.65
C VAL A 343 2.79 29.07 0.72
N ALA A 344 2.00 28.00 0.77
CA ALA A 344 1.75 27.24 1.99
C ALA A 344 2.27 25.81 1.88
N THR A 345 3.39 25.52 2.55
CA THR A 345 4.01 24.19 2.57
C THR A 345 3.58 23.41 3.81
N GLU A 346 2.86 22.30 3.66
CA GLU A 346 2.53 21.43 4.80
C GLU A 346 3.75 20.69 5.31
N GLY A 347 4.03 20.79 6.61
CA GLY A 347 5.11 20.08 7.28
C GLY A 347 4.63 18.93 8.18
N ARG A 348 5.60 18.18 8.71
CA ARG A 348 5.40 17.16 9.73
C ARG A 348 5.89 17.63 11.09
N TRP A 349 5.23 17.13 12.12
CA TRP A 349 5.76 17.15 13.47
C TRP A 349 7.13 16.45 13.52
N GLY A 350 8.12 17.11 14.11
CA GLY A 350 9.50 16.63 14.22
C GLY A 350 10.43 17.06 13.09
N GLY A 351 9.93 17.66 12.01
CA GLY A 351 10.76 18.19 10.93
C GLY A 351 10.30 17.82 9.53
N ASP A 352 10.26 18.80 8.64
CA ASP A 352 10.10 18.60 7.20
C ASP A 352 10.83 19.69 6.41
N LEU A 353 10.91 19.54 5.09
CA LEU A 353 11.36 20.62 4.21
C LEU A 353 10.20 21.57 3.91
N ALA A 354 10.45 22.87 4.00
CA ALA A 354 9.53 23.93 3.64
C ALA A 354 10.13 24.82 2.56
N LEU A 355 9.34 25.20 1.57
CA LEU A 355 9.77 26.20 0.58
C LEU A 355 9.57 27.60 1.14
N VAL A 356 10.61 28.41 1.07
CA VAL A 356 10.63 29.78 1.61
C VAL A 356 11.33 30.71 0.63
N LYS A 357 10.71 31.85 0.32
CA LYS A 357 11.35 32.92 -0.45
C LYS A 357 12.26 33.75 0.45
N LEU A 358 13.50 33.93 0.03
CA LEU A 358 14.47 34.70 0.82
C LEU A 358 14.05 36.18 0.90
N GLY A 359 14.18 36.76 2.09
CA GLY A 359 13.77 38.14 2.36
C GLY A 359 12.27 38.34 2.62
N GLU A 360 11.45 37.32 2.41
CA GLU A 360 10.00 37.37 2.66
C GLU A 360 9.65 36.88 4.07
N PRO A 361 8.55 37.39 4.67
CA PRO A 361 8.08 36.92 5.96
C PRO A 361 7.56 35.47 5.86
N VAL A 362 7.97 34.66 6.83
CA VAL A 362 7.52 33.28 7.02
C VAL A 362 6.68 33.20 8.28
N SER A 363 5.48 32.64 8.16
CA SER A 363 4.64 32.29 9.32
C SER A 363 4.36 30.80 9.35
N ILE A 364 4.21 30.25 10.54
CA ILE A 364 3.86 28.85 10.76
C ILE A 364 2.48 28.80 11.37
N ARG A 365 1.58 28.06 10.72
CA ARG A 365 0.17 27.89 11.11
C ARG A 365 -0.13 26.43 11.37
N MET A 366 -1.23 26.15 12.07
CA MET A 366 -1.78 24.79 12.15
C MET A 366 -2.95 24.63 11.20
N ARG A 367 -2.99 23.54 10.44
CA ARG A 367 -4.16 23.12 9.67
C ARG A 367 -4.81 21.92 10.33
N TYR A 368 -6.11 21.99 10.60
CA TYR A 368 -6.87 20.81 10.99
C TYR A 368 -7.15 19.94 9.77
N LYS A 369 -6.84 18.64 9.87
CA LYS A 369 -6.98 17.69 8.76
C LYS A 369 -8.43 17.49 8.30
N LEU A 370 -9.39 17.69 9.20
CA LEU A 370 -10.82 17.48 8.92
C LEU A 370 -11.50 18.69 8.28
N THR A 371 -11.17 19.90 8.75
CA THR A 371 -11.87 21.13 8.35
C THR A 371 -11.07 21.99 7.38
N HIS A 372 -9.80 21.65 7.15
CA HIS A 372 -8.81 22.46 6.42
C HIS A 372 -8.62 23.89 6.96
N LYS A 373 -9.27 24.26 8.07
CA LYS A 373 -9.12 25.58 8.70
C LYS A 373 -7.69 25.73 9.24
N LEU A 374 -7.11 26.89 8.93
CA LEU A 374 -5.84 27.34 9.50
C LEU A 374 -6.13 28.01 10.86
N LEU A 375 -5.38 27.62 11.89
CA LEU A 375 -5.50 28.07 13.27
C LEU A 375 -4.12 28.40 13.81
N GLY A 376 -4.05 29.51 14.55
CA GLY A 376 -2.80 30.06 15.06
C GLY A 376 -1.89 30.56 13.93
N ALA A 377 -1.20 31.65 14.20
CA ALA A 377 -0.08 32.08 13.39
C ALA A 377 1.11 32.28 14.34
N SER A 378 2.27 31.77 13.96
CA SER A 378 3.51 32.26 14.55
C SER A 378 3.66 33.74 14.25
N PRO A 379 4.49 34.46 15.02
CA PRO A 379 5.11 35.69 14.55
C PRO A 379 5.73 35.45 13.17
N GLU A 380 5.63 36.44 12.30
CA GLU A 380 6.32 36.42 11.02
C GLU A 380 7.83 36.54 11.25
N VAL A 381 8.60 35.67 10.61
CA VAL A 381 10.05 35.69 10.68
C VAL A 381 10.62 35.76 9.28
N VAL A 382 11.51 36.73 9.04
CA VAL A 382 12.18 36.88 7.77
C VAL A 382 13.35 35.91 7.69
N VAL A 383 13.45 35.22 6.56
CA VAL A 383 14.49 34.23 6.32
C VAL A 383 15.56 34.83 5.40
N HIS A 384 16.83 34.67 5.79
CA HIS A 384 17.98 35.17 5.06
C HIS A 384 18.80 34.02 4.46
N HIS A 385 19.72 34.33 3.54
CA HIS A 385 20.58 33.34 2.87
C HIS A 385 21.38 32.43 3.81
N LYS A 386 21.62 32.84 5.06
CA LYS A 386 22.35 32.05 6.07
C LYS A 386 21.44 31.15 6.91
N THR A 387 20.13 31.15 6.65
CA THR A 387 19.16 30.37 7.43
C THR A 387 19.10 28.94 6.93
N ASP A 388 19.66 28.01 7.70
CA ASP A 388 19.57 26.58 7.38
C ASP A 388 18.28 25.95 7.90
N LYS A 389 17.75 26.50 9.00
CA LYS A 389 16.67 25.85 9.76
C LYS A 389 15.77 26.85 10.45
N ILE A 390 14.48 26.55 10.41
CA ILE A 390 13.45 27.24 11.19
C ILE A 390 12.99 26.26 12.26
N TYR A 391 13.12 26.64 13.53
CA TYR A 391 12.61 25.87 14.65
C TYR A 391 11.33 26.51 15.16
N ALA A 392 10.25 25.73 15.25
CA ALA A 392 8.97 26.22 15.73
C ALA A 392 8.45 25.35 16.87
N ARG A 393 8.08 25.99 17.97
CA ARG A 393 7.52 25.32 19.14
C ARG A 393 6.10 25.82 19.38
N LEU A 394 5.13 24.90 19.32
CA LEU A 394 3.76 25.24 19.71
C LEU A 394 3.72 25.50 21.22
N GLY A 395 2.96 26.49 21.67
CA GLY A 395 2.69 26.72 23.09
C GLY A 395 1.82 25.62 23.73
N PRO A 396 1.51 25.73 25.04
CA PRO A 396 0.83 24.69 25.80
C PRO A 396 -0.66 24.52 25.44
N LEU A 397 -1.29 25.51 24.80
CA LEU A 397 -2.69 25.45 24.36
C LEU A 397 -2.78 25.52 22.81
N ASN A 398 -3.83 24.95 22.22
CA ASN A 398 -4.01 24.91 20.75
C ASN A 398 -4.08 26.29 20.08
N SER A 399 -4.44 27.33 20.83
CA SER A 399 -4.49 28.72 20.37
C SER A 399 -3.23 29.50 20.73
N SER A 400 -2.27 28.91 21.45
CA SER A 400 -1.04 29.59 21.80
C SER A 400 -0.22 29.88 20.53
N PRO A 401 0.36 31.09 20.42
CA PRO A 401 1.26 31.40 19.33
C PRO A 401 2.44 30.43 19.33
N PHE A 402 2.93 30.08 18.14
CA PHE A 402 4.20 29.38 18.03
C PHE A 402 5.32 30.32 18.46
N LYS A 403 6.28 29.80 19.23
CA LYS A 403 7.60 30.43 19.34
C LYS A 403 8.45 29.94 18.18
N VAL A 404 8.93 30.85 17.35
CA VAL A 404 9.77 30.53 16.19
C VAL A 404 11.15 31.09 16.42
N ASP A 405 12.15 30.23 16.32
CA ASP A 405 13.56 30.56 16.41
C ASP A 405 14.21 30.24 15.04
N VAL A 406 14.90 31.21 14.44
CA VAL A 406 15.65 31.01 13.21
C VAL A 406 17.10 30.70 13.56
N ILE A 407 17.57 29.54 13.12
CA ILE A 407 18.94 29.10 13.37
C ILE A 407 19.74 29.35 12.11
N ALA A 408 20.60 30.38 12.16
CA ALA A 408 21.57 30.60 11.11
C ALA A 408 22.59 29.45 11.11
N GLY A 409 22.94 28.95 9.92
CA GLY A 409 24.04 28.02 9.72
C GLY A 409 25.33 28.70 10.11
N GLY A 410 25.75 28.55 11.36
CA GLY A 410 27.13 28.83 11.73
C GLY A 410 28.00 27.85 10.97
N SER A 411 28.98 28.34 10.20
CA SER A 411 30.03 27.46 9.71
C SER A 411 30.53 26.67 10.91
N SER A 412 30.37 25.35 10.91
CA SER A 412 31.08 24.52 11.86
C SER A 412 32.56 24.68 11.55
N THR A 413 33.20 25.68 12.15
CA THR A 413 34.64 25.63 12.35
C THR A 413 34.82 24.53 13.37
N ALA A 414 35.21 23.36 12.87
CA ALA A 414 35.71 22.28 13.69
C ALA A 414 36.83 22.83 14.59
N LYS A 415 36.71 22.58 15.89
CA LYS A 415 37.84 22.50 16.80
C LYS A 415 37.99 21.06 17.23
#